data_AF-A0A660YEW2-F1
#
_entry.id   AF-A0A660YEW2-F1
#
_cell.length_a   1.000
_cell.length_b   1.000
_cell.length_c   1.000
_cell.angle_alpha   90.00
_cell.angle_beta   90.00
_cell.angle_gamma   90.00
#
_symmetry.space_group_name_H-M   'P 1'
#
loop_
_entity.id
_entity.type
_entity.pdbx_description
1 polymer ?
#
loop_
_entity_poly.entity_id
_entity_poly.type
_entity_poly.pdbx_seq_one_letter_code
_entity_poly.pdbx_strand_id
1 'polypeptide(L)'
;QKERLRQQELAASMRQEKTQRAEVTRRKKALVQYRKKIVAGSHSGGDLSKTMLYRVYQDRLSKEIVEKSLTLQKLEKKTRRSRDILLKTSRKRKTMENLKERGLAEYQKLEQREDQILTDETAARVYARSNPLLATTTRRARTYP
;
A
#
# COMPACT_ATOMS: atom_id res chain seq x y z
N GLN A 1 -8.78 0.13 10.99
CA GLN A 1 -8.62 -1.30 11.35
C GLN A 1 -8.43 -2.23 10.14
N LYS A 2 -9.32 -2.23 9.13
CA LYS A 2 -9.22 -3.14 7.95
C LYS A 2 -7.89 -3.07 7.17
N GLU A 3 -7.28 -1.90 7.03
CA GLU A 3 -5.99 -1.76 6.32
C GLU A 3 -4.82 -2.34 7.10
N ARG A 4 -4.79 -2.19 8.43
CA ARG A 4 -3.76 -2.80 9.30
C ARG A 4 -3.81 -4.32 9.24
N LEU A 5 -5.00 -4.92 9.22
CA LEU A 5 -5.17 -6.36 9.03
C LEU A 5 -4.60 -6.82 7.69
N ARG A 6 -4.89 -6.10 6.59
CA ARG A 6 -4.32 -6.41 5.26
C ARG A 6 -2.80 -6.25 5.20
N GLN A 7 -2.24 -5.28 5.91
CA GLN A 7 -0.79 -5.13 6.04
C GLN A 7 -0.16 -6.31 6.79
N GLN A 8 -0.78 -6.77 7.88
CA GLN A 8 -0.33 -7.95 8.62
C GLN A 8 -0.39 -9.22 7.76
N GLU A 9 -1.47 -9.43 7.02
CA GLU A 9 -1.62 -10.57 6.09
C GLU A 9 -0.57 -10.55 4.97
N LEU A 10 -0.29 -9.37 4.41
CA LEU A 10 0.76 -9.20 3.40
C LEU A 10 2.13 -9.50 4.00
N ALA A 11 2.43 -8.98 5.19
CA ALA A 11 3.70 -9.22 5.88
C ALA A 11 3.90 -10.72 6.18
N ALA A 12 2.86 -11.42 6.65
CA ALA A 12 2.90 -12.86 6.87
C ALA A 12 3.16 -13.63 5.57
N SER A 13 2.47 -13.27 4.48
CA SER A 13 2.64 -13.90 3.17
C SER A 13 4.05 -13.69 2.61
N MET A 14 4.61 -12.49 2.72
CA MET A 14 5.99 -12.20 2.31
C MET A 14 7.03 -12.95 3.14
N ARG A 15 6.80 -13.14 4.45
CA ARG A 15 7.69 -13.95 5.31
C ARG A 15 7.70 -15.41 4.85
N GLN A 16 6.51 -15.98 4.58
CA GLN A 16 6.37 -17.35 4.06
C GLN A 16 7.02 -17.52 2.67
N GLU A 17 6.86 -16.54 1.79
CA GLU A 17 7.50 -16.54 0.47
C GLU A 17 9.04 -16.50 0.60
N LYS A 18 9.57 -15.63 1.47
CA LYS A 18 11.01 -15.51 1.72
C LYS A 18 11.60 -16.82 2.25
N THR A 19 10.93 -17.48 3.21
CA THR A 19 11.42 -18.76 3.75
C THR A 19 11.39 -19.85 2.69
N GLN A 20 10.31 -19.97 1.90
CA GLN A 20 10.22 -20.95 0.82
C GLN A 20 11.26 -20.71 -0.28
N ARG A 21 11.51 -19.45 -0.65
CA ARG A 21 12.53 -19.09 -1.63
C ARG A 21 13.94 -19.43 -1.16
N ALA A 22 14.22 -19.22 0.13
CA ALA A 22 15.48 -19.63 0.74
C ALA A 22 15.63 -21.17 0.73
N GLU A 23 14.55 -21.90 1.03
CA GLU A 23 14.50 -23.37 1.00
C GLU A 23 14.84 -23.93 -0.39
N VAL A 24 14.20 -23.39 -1.44
CA VAL A 24 14.46 -23.78 -2.84
C VAL A 24 15.90 -23.46 -3.22
N THR A 25 16.41 -22.29 -2.84
CA THR A 25 17.79 -21.89 -3.14
C THR A 25 18.80 -22.82 -2.47
N ARG A 26 18.56 -23.20 -1.20
CA ARG A 26 19.40 -24.15 -0.46
C ARG A 26 19.41 -25.52 -1.14
N ARG A 27 18.25 -26.04 -1.56
CA ARG A 27 18.17 -27.33 -2.27
C ARG A 27 18.85 -27.29 -3.63
N LYS A 28 18.69 -26.21 -4.41
CA LYS A 28 19.40 -26.02 -5.68
C LYS A 28 20.92 -26.05 -5.50
N LYS A 29 21.43 -25.36 -4.47
CA LYS A 29 22.86 -25.41 -4.11
C LYS A 29 23.31 -26.84 -3.75
N ALA A 30 22.52 -27.56 -2.95
CA ALA A 30 22.81 -28.96 -2.61
C ALA A 30 22.86 -29.85 -3.86
N LEU A 31 21.89 -29.71 -4.78
CA LEU A 31 21.85 -30.47 -6.03
C LEU A 31 23.11 -30.24 -6.88
N VAL A 32 23.59 -28.98 -6.98
CA VAL A 32 24.85 -28.68 -7.67
C VAL A 32 26.03 -29.38 -7.01
N GLN A 33 26.09 -29.41 -5.67
CA GLN A 33 27.14 -30.11 -4.93
C GLN A 33 27.12 -31.62 -5.18
N TYR A 34 25.95 -32.26 -5.18
CA TYR A 34 25.84 -33.69 -5.48
C TYR A 34 26.23 -34.01 -6.93
N ARG A 35 25.85 -33.17 -7.89
CA ARG A 35 26.31 -33.32 -9.29
C ARG A 35 27.84 -33.29 -9.39
N LYS A 36 28.50 -32.35 -8.70
CA LYS A 36 29.97 -32.29 -8.66
C LYS A 36 30.57 -33.57 -8.08
N LYS A 37 29.99 -34.13 -7.02
CA LYS A 37 30.44 -35.40 -6.41
C LYS A 37 30.28 -36.59 -7.35
N ILE A 38 29.19 -36.67 -8.10
CA ILE A 38 28.97 -37.72 -9.11
C ILE A 38 30.02 -37.63 -10.22
N VAL A 39 30.27 -36.42 -10.73
CA VAL A 39 31.29 -36.21 -11.77
C VAL A 39 32.68 -36.59 -11.25
N ALA A 40 33.06 -36.14 -10.06
CA ALA A 40 34.34 -36.46 -9.45
C ALA A 40 34.54 -37.98 -9.26
N GLY A 41 33.54 -38.66 -8.67
CA GLY A 41 33.59 -40.11 -8.48
C GLY A 41 33.67 -40.91 -9.79
N SER A 42 33.08 -40.39 -10.88
CA SER A 42 33.13 -41.03 -12.21
C SER A 42 34.51 -40.91 -12.86
N HIS A 43 35.25 -39.83 -12.62
CA HIS A 43 36.59 -39.61 -13.19
C HIS A 43 37.71 -40.28 -12.39
N SER A 44 37.49 -40.49 -11.08
CA SER A 44 38.50 -41.03 -10.18
C SER A 44 38.42 -42.55 -9.95
N GLY A 45 37.59 -43.27 -10.72
CA GLY A 45 37.34 -44.71 -10.48
C GLY A 45 36.70 -44.99 -9.11
N GLY A 46 35.90 -44.06 -8.59
CA GLY A 46 35.33 -44.15 -7.25
C GLY A 46 34.26 -45.23 -7.09
N ASP A 47 33.97 -45.58 -5.83
CA ASP A 47 32.97 -46.58 -5.45
C ASP A 47 31.61 -46.35 -6.15
N LEU A 48 31.24 -47.31 -7.00
CA LEU A 48 30.00 -47.31 -7.77
C LEU A 48 28.77 -47.17 -6.88
N SER A 49 28.80 -47.79 -5.69
CA SER A 49 27.69 -47.76 -4.72
C SER A 49 27.42 -46.34 -4.23
N LYS A 50 28.47 -45.57 -3.93
CA LYS A 50 28.37 -44.16 -3.53
C LYS A 50 27.86 -43.28 -4.67
N THR A 51 28.29 -43.54 -5.90
CA THR A 51 27.85 -42.79 -7.08
C THR A 51 26.36 -43.03 -7.37
N MET A 52 25.90 -44.28 -7.24
CA MET A 52 24.47 -44.64 -7.35
C MET A 52 23.63 -43.96 -6.27
N LEU A 53 24.11 -43.96 -5.03
CA LEU A 53 23.45 -43.25 -3.92
C LEU A 53 23.28 -41.76 -4.23
N TYR A 54 24.33 -41.09 -4.71
CA TYR A 54 24.25 -39.67 -5.09
C TYR A 54 23.27 -39.42 -6.25
N ARG A 55 23.16 -40.32 -7.23
CA ARG A 55 22.15 -40.22 -8.30
C ARG A 55 20.73 -40.30 -7.75
N VAL A 56 20.44 -41.26 -6.87
CA VAL A 56 19.13 -41.37 -6.21
C VAL A 56 18.79 -40.10 -5.42
N TYR A 57 19.75 -39.57 -4.65
CA TYR A 57 19.57 -38.31 -3.93
C TYR A 57 19.38 -37.11 -4.87
N GLN A 58 20.07 -37.06 -6.01
CA GLN A 58 19.89 -36.01 -7.00
C GLN A 58 18.46 -36.02 -7.57
N ASP A 59 17.93 -37.19 -7.91
CA ASP A 59 16.58 -37.33 -8.47
C ASP A 59 15.51 -36.92 -7.44
N ARG A 60 15.68 -37.36 -6.19
CA ARG A 60 14.83 -36.94 -5.08
C ARG A 60 14.85 -35.42 -4.89
N LEU A 61 16.04 -34.82 -4.82
CA LEU A 61 16.18 -33.36 -4.67
C LEU A 61 15.56 -32.61 -5.85
N SER A 62 15.68 -33.15 -7.07
CA SER A 62 15.08 -32.54 -8.27
C SER A 62 13.55 -32.49 -8.15
N LYS A 63 12.92 -33.60 -7.74
CA LYS A 63 11.46 -33.67 -7.51
C LYS A 63 11.02 -32.70 -6.41
N GLU A 64 11.71 -32.70 -5.26
CA GLU A 64 11.41 -31.78 -4.16
C GLU A 64 11.55 -30.30 -4.59
N ILE A 65 12.54 -29.96 -5.41
CA ILE A 65 12.71 -28.61 -5.96
C ILE A 65 11.52 -28.21 -6.83
N VAL A 66 11.03 -29.11 -7.69
CA VAL A 66 9.87 -28.83 -8.55
C VAL A 66 8.62 -28.57 -7.70
N GLU A 67 8.31 -29.45 -6.75
CA GLU A 67 7.16 -29.31 -5.85
C GLU A 67 7.20 -28.00 -5.04
N LYS A 68 8.37 -27.70 -4.46
CA LYS A 68 8.58 -26.46 -3.70
C LYS A 68 8.52 -25.22 -4.59
N SER A 69 8.98 -25.31 -5.84
CA SER A 69 8.90 -24.21 -6.81
C SER A 69 7.45 -23.92 -7.22
N LEU A 70 6.63 -24.96 -7.41
CA LEU A 70 5.19 -24.81 -7.65
C LEU A 70 4.48 -24.15 -6.46
N THR A 71 4.85 -24.56 -5.25
CA THR A 71 4.32 -23.96 -4.01
C THR A 71 4.73 -22.49 -3.89
N LEU A 72 6.00 -22.17 -4.18
CA LEU A 72 6.50 -20.80 -4.19
C LEU A 72 5.73 -19.94 -5.21
N GLN A 73 5.49 -20.45 -6.42
CA GLN A 73 4.73 -19.72 -7.44
C GLN A 73 3.28 -19.42 -6.99
N LYS A 74 2.63 -20.36 -6.29
CA LYS A 74 1.30 -20.13 -5.69
C LYS A 74 1.36 -19.04 -4.61
N LEU A 75 2.39 -19.05 -3.76
CA LEU A 75 2.60 -18.03 -2.74
C LEU A 75 2.89 -16.65 -3.35
N GLU A 76 3.75 -16.55 -4.36
CA GLU A 76 4.04 -15.30 -5.07
C GLU A 76 2.78 -14.70 -5.69
N LYS A 77 1.93 -15.53 -6.32
CA LYS A 77 0.62 -15.10 -6.84
C LYS A 77 -0.28 -14.57 -5.72
N LYS A 78 -0.30 -15.21 -4.55
CA LYS A 78 -1.06 -14.77 -3.37
C LYS A 78 -0.53 -13.43 -2.83
N THR A 79 0.78 -13.31 -2.64
CA THR A 79 1.43 -12.06 -2.20
C THR A 79 1.10 -10.90 -3.13
N ARG A 80 1.19 -11.13 -4.46
CA ARG A 80 0.86 -10.13 -5.47
C ARG A 80 -0.59 -9.67 -5.36
N ARG A 81 -1.54 -10.60 -5.27
CA ARG A 81 -2.97 -10.29 -5.08
C ARG A 81 -3.21 -9.48 -3.82
N SER A 82 -2.62 -9.87 -2.68
CA SER A 82 -2.75 -9.14 -1.42
C SER A 82 -2.19 -7.71 -1.52
N ARG A 83 -1.07 -7.54 -2.23
CA ARG A 83 -0.47 -6.23 -2.49
C ARG A 83 -1.39 -5.33 -3.31
N ASP A 84 -1.96 -5.86 -4.39
CA ASP A 84 -2.88 -5.12 -5.25
C ASP A 84 -4.14 -4.69 -4.50
N ILE A 85 -4.69 -5.60 -3.68
CA ILE A 85 -5.83 -5.31 -2.81
C ILE A 85 -5.49 -4.18 -1.84
N LEU A 86 -4.33 -4.25 -1.16
CA LEU A 86 -3.89 -3.24 -0.21
C LEU A 86 -3.76 -1.87 -0.89
N LEU A 87 -3.10 -1.80 -2.05
CA LEU A 87 -2.93 -0.58 -2.84
C LEU A 87 -4.28 0.04 -3.23
N LYS A 88 -5.22 -0.78 -3.71
CA LYS A 88 -6.57 -0.31 -4.04
C LYS A 88 -7.29 0.27 -2.83
N THR A 89 -7.22 -0.39 -1.66
CA THR A 89 -7.81 0.17 -0.44
C THR A 89 -7.17 1.45 0.02
N SER A 90 -5.84 1.54 -0.04
CA SER A 90 -5.11 2.74 0.40
C SER A 90 -5.44 3.94 -0.49
N ARG A 91 -5.50 3.75 -1.82
CA ARG A 91 -5.96 4.77 -2.77
C ARG A 91 -7.38 5.23 -2.49
N LYS A 92 -8.31 4.28 -2.25
CA LYS A 92 -9.70 4.60 -1.92
C LYS A 92 -9.79 5.41 -0.63
N ARG A 93 -9.04 5.03 0.41
CA ARG A 93 -8.99 5.75 1.69
C ARG A 93 -8.52 7.19 1.48
N LYS A 94 -7.38 7.37 0.80
CA LYS A 94 -6.83 8.71 0.52
C LYS A 94 -7.80 9.58 -0.28
N THR A 95 -8.51 9.01 -1.24
CA THR A 95 -9.52 9.76 -2.01
C THR A 95 -10.66 10.23 -1.11
N MET A 96 -11.16 9.37 -0.21
CA MET A 96 -12.20 9.74 0.75
C MET A 96 -11.74 10.79 1.76
N GLU A 97 -10.48 10.70 2.19
CA GLU A 97 -9.85 11.67 3.10
C GLU A 97 -9.77 13.06 2.44
N ASN A 98 -9.27 13.13 1.21
CA ASN A 98 -9.22 14.37 0.43
C ASN A 98 -10.62 14.98 0.22
N LEU A 99 -11.66 14.17 -0.01
CA LEU A 99 -13.02 14.66 -0.16
C LEU A 99 -13.57 15.25 1.14
N LYS A 100 -13.26 14.63 2.28
CA LYS A 100 -13.63 15.16 3.61
C LYS A 100 -12.92 16.48 3.91
N GLU A 101 -11.63 16.57 3.62
CA GLU A 101 -10.84 17.80 3.80
C GLU A 101 -11.39 18.95 2.95
N ARG A 102 -11.76 18.67 1.69
CA ARG A 102 -12.40 19.67 0.82
C ARG A 102 -13.73 20.13 1.36
N GLY A 103 -14.61 19.21 1.77
CA GLY A 103 -15.90 19.56 2.34
C GLY A 103 -15.77 20.38 3.63
N LEU A 104 -14.80 20.05 4.50
CA LEU A 104 -14.51 20.82 5.69
C LEU A 104 -14.00 22.24 5.36
N ALA A 105 -13.10 22.36 4.38
CA ALA A 105 -12.59 23.66 3.94
C ALA A 105 -13.69 24.54 3.32
N GLU A 106 -14.62 23.95 2.57
CA GLU A 106 -15.78 24.67 2.04
C GLU A 106 -16.71 25.14 3.16
N TYR A 107 -17.00 24.29 4.15
CA TYR A 107 -17.77 24.67 5.32
C TYR A 107 -17.14 25.84 6.07
N GLN A 108 -15.83 25.77 6.37
CA GLN A 108 -15.10 26.84 7.06
C GLN A 108 -15.12 28.16 6.28
N LYS A 109 -15.05 28.11 4.95
CA LYS A 109 -15.16 29.32 4.10
C LYS A 109 -16.54 29.95 4.17
N LEU A 110 -17.60 29.14 4.25
CA LEU A 110 -18.97 29.63 4.38
C LEU A 110 -19.16 30.29 5.75
N GLU A 111 -18.74 29.61 6.82
CA GLU A 111 -18.79 30.14 8.19
C GLU A 111 -18.03 31.46 8.31
N GLN A 112 -16.79 31.54 7.82
CA GLN A 112 -16.01 32.79 7.79
C GLN A 112 -16.70 33.91 7.02
N ARG A 113 -17.41 33.58 5.93
CA ARG A 113 -18.13 34.57 5.14
C ARG A 113 -19.34 35.09 5.89
N GLU A 114 -20.09 34.23 6.57
CA GLU A 114 -21.23 34.61 7.40
C GLU A 114 -20.79 35.48 8.58
N ASP A 115 -19.72 35.09 9.27
CA ASP A 115 -19.12 35.86 10.37
C ASP A 115 -18.61 37.23 9.89
N GLN A 116 -18.00 37.30 8.71
CA GLN A 116 -17.56 38.56 8.13
C GLN A 116 -18.75 39.48 7.83
N ILE A 117 -19.83 38.96 7.26
CA ILE A 117 -21.05 39.74 6.99
C ILE A 117 -21.63 40.29 8.29
N LEU A 118 -21.72 39.47 9.34
CA LEU A 118 -22.17 39.91 10.67
C LEU A 118 -21.26 40.99 11.26
N THR A 119 -19.95 40.84 11.11
CA THR A 119 -18.96 41.82 11.59
C THR A 119 -19.08 43.15 10.83
N ASP A 120 -19.23 43.10 9.51
CA ASP A 120 -19.40 44.29 8.67
C ASP A 120 -20.72 45.00 8.97
N GLU A 121 -21.81 44.26 9.15
CA GLU A 121 -23.12 44.81 9.53
C GLU A 121 -23.07 45.51 10.91
N THR A 122 -22.42 44.87 11.89
CA THR A 122 -22.30 45.45 13.24
C THR A 122 -21.42 46.69 13.22
N ALA A 123 -20.28 46.66 12.52
CA ALA A 123 -19.42 47.82 12.34
C ALA A 123 -20.16 48.97 11.64
N ALA A 124 -20.91 48.70 10.57
CA ALA A 124 -21.72 49.70 9.86
C ALA A 124 -22.78 50.34 10.78
N ARG A 125 -23.47 49.55 11.62
CA ARG A 125 -24.45 50.05 12.60
C ARG A 125 -23.79 50.92 13.67
N VAL A 126 -22.63 50.51 14.18
CA VAL A 126 -21.87 51.29 15.19
C VAL A 126 -21.40 52.61 14.59
N TYR A 127 -20.85 52.58 13.37
CA TYR A 127 -20.42 53.78 12.65
C TYR A 127 -21.59 54.74 12.37
N ALA A 128 -22.74 54.23 11.93
CA ALA A 128 -23.93 55.05 11.71
C ALA A 128 -24.47 55.70 13.01
N ARG A 129 -24.29 55.03 14.16
CA ARG A 129 -24.64 55.59 15.47
C ARG A 129 -23.65 56.65 15.95
N SER A 130 -22.35 56.47 15.70
CA SER A 130 -21.32 57.43 16.12
C SER A 130 -21.21 58.64 15.20
N ASN A 131 -21.75 58.58 13.98
CA ASN A 131 -21.66 59.65 12.98
C ASN A 131 -23.04 59.95 12.30
N PRO A 132 -23.98 60.60 13.01
CA PRO A 132 -25.38 60.74 12.57
C PRO A 132 -25.61 61.66 11.35
N LEU A 133 -24.62 62.48 10.95
CA LEU A 133 -24.74 63.44 9.85
C LEU A 133 -24.62 62.81 8.44
N LEU A 134 -24.21 61.53 8.34
CA LEU A 134 -24.08 60.81 7.07
C LEU A 134 -25.23 59.80 6.81
N ALA A 135 -26.13 59.59 7.76
CA ALA A 135 -27.21 58.60 7.64
C ALA A 135 -28.38 59.04 6.74
N THR A 136 -28.43 60.32 6.34
CA THR A 136 -29.57 60.93 5.63
C THR A 136 -29.39 61.06 4.12
N THR A 137 -28.22 60.78 3.56
CA THR A 137 -27.93 61.07 2.13
C THR A 137 -28.22 59.93 1.16
N THR A 138 -28.39 58.68 1.60
CA THR A 138 -28.66 57.53 0.69
C THR A 138 -30.14 57.23 0.45
N ARG A 139 -31.09 57.93 1.10
CA ARG A 139 -32.54 57.66 0.96
C ARG A 139 -33.29 58.60 0.00
N ARG A 140 -32.58 59.39 -0.81
CA ARG A 140 -33.20 60.44 -1.68
C ARG A 140 -32.89 60.33 -3.18
N ALA A 141 -32.63 59.13 -3.70
CA ALA A 141 -32.42 58.91 -5.13
C ALA A 141 -33.33 57.82 -5.72
N ARG A 142 -34.63 57.82 -5.38
CA ARG A 142 -35.69 57.13 -6.15
C ARG A 142 -37.01 57.87 -6.01
N THR A 143 -37.11 59.01 -6.67
CA THR A 143 -38.38 59.49 -7.25
C THR A 143 -38.00 60.59 -8.22
N TYR A 144 -38.42 60.46 -9.48
CA TYR A 144 -39.01 61.48 -10.37
C TYR A 144 -38.97 60.98 -11.83
N PRO A 145 -39.93 61.45 -12.66
CA PRO A 145 -41.06 60.72 -13.22
C PRO A 145 -40.77 59.83 -14.44
#